data_AF-A0A2W4TGY6-F1
#
_entry.id   AF-A0A2W4TGY6-F1
#
_cell.length_a   1.000
_cell.length_b   1.000
_cell.length_c   1.000
_cell.angle_alpha   90.00
_cell.angle_beta   90.00
_cell.angle_gamma   90.00
#
_symmetry.space_group_name_H-M   'P 1'
#
loop_
_entity.id
_entity.type
_entity.pdbx_description
1 polymer ?
#
loop_
_entity_poly.entity_id
_entity_poly.type
_entity_poly.pdbx_seq_one_letter_code
_entity_poly.pdbx_strand_id
1 'polypeptide(L)'
;MIARALAAIALIASVGFVSPMAEPAPAGVVAKAIVTSDPLVRLHDAVENATHRHVPGASGSNWVLHRVDRSEPGIDGREFVVATGVITTAGAPDTRMRLTGFYDATTGKLARVSYRLQPAAPTALAPETDWSVQLAVQRAFAQVLPDQTPSFALDSAQSSRVEGGGRRFEGSGIGTWDNNDARFVSFELTLSARGELVEFDYSTPGLGEDAEYVAEH
;
A
#
# COMPACT_ATOMS: atom_id res chain seq x y z
N MET A 1 -72.00 10.26 -12.66
CA MET A 1 -71.89 8.96 -11.96
C MET A 1 -70.46 8.89 -11.41
N ILE A 2 -70.18 9.41 -10.20
CA ILE A 2 -70.14 8.71 -8.89
C ILE A 2 -69.39 7.36 -8.99
N ALA A 3 -68.37 6.98 -8.22
CA ALA A 3 -67.40 7.57 -7.30
C ALA A 3 -66.52 6.39 -6.80
N ARG A 4 -65.29 6.66 -6.33
CA ARG A 4 -64.59 5.92 -5.23
C ARG A 4 -64.26 4.43 -5.48
N ALA A 5 -63.35 3.75 -4.81
CA ALA A 5 -62.27 3.95 -3.83
C ALA A 5 -61.61 2.55 -3.74
N LEU A 6 -60.28 2.42 -3.77
CA LEU A 6 -59.44 2.04 -2.63
C LEU A 6 -59.75 0.69 -1.93
N ALA A 7 -58.72 -0.16 -1.89
CA ALA A 7 -58.21 -0.91 -0.72
C ALA A 7 -58.65 -2.37 -0.42
N ALA A 8 -57.64 -3.04 0.18
CA ALA A 8 -57.65 -4.13 1.16
C ALA A 8 -57.66 -5.56 0.59
N ILE A 9 -56.53 -6.28 0.62
CA ILE A 9 -55.99 -7.05 1.76
C ILE A 9 -57.07 -7.96 2.38
N ALA A 10 -56.95 -9.27 2.14
CA ALA A 10 -57.59 -10.30 2.94
C ALA A 10 -56.56 -11.38 3.30
N LEU A 11 -56.32 -11.44 4.60
CA LEU A 11 -55.57 -12.40 5.40
C LEU A 11 -56.33 -13.73 5.48
N ILE A 12 -55.68 -14.88 5.25
CA ILE A 12 -56.15 -16.17 5.79
C ILE A 12 -54.94 -16.96 6.33
N ALA A 13 -54.85 -17.00 7.67
CA ALA A 13 -54.26 -18.09 8.43
C ALA A 13 -55.19 -19.32 8.29
N SER A 14 -54.77 -20.58 8.27
CA SER A 14 -54.26 -21.28 9.46
C SER A 14 -54.12 -22.79 9.18
N VAL A 15 -53.03 -23.35 9.73
CA VAL A 15 -52.90 -24.63 10.44
C VAL A 15 -53.17 -25.97 9.72
N GLY A 16 -52.07 -26.71 9.50
CA GLY A 16 -52.01 -28.16 9.61
C GLY A 16 -50.75 -28.56 10.38
N PHE A 17 -50.92 -28.95 11.64
CA PHE A 17 -49.88 -29.41 12.58
C PHE A 17 -49.51 -30.87 12.27
N VAL A 18 -48.23 -31.16 11.99
CA VAL A 18 -47.54 -32.36 12.50
C VAL A 18 -46.04 -32.03 12.61
N SER A 19 -45.48 -32.11 13.82
CA SER A 19 -44.06 -32.32 14.07
C SER A 19 -43.96 -33.57 14.96
N PRO A 20 -42.91 -34.39 14.81
CA PRO A 20 -41.76 -34.12 15.67
C PRO A 20 -40.40 -34.31 15.00
N MET A 21 -39.51 -33.37 15.32
CA MET A 21 -38.07 -33.58 15.56
C MET A 21 -37.14 -33.79 14.35
N ALA A 22 -36.75 -32.67 13.75
CA ALA A 22 -35.37 -32.45 13.30
C ALA A 22 -34.98 -31.01 13.74
N GLU A 23 -33.81 -30.86 14.32
CA GLU A 23 -33.26 -29.61 14.88
C GLU A 23 -33.37 -28.39 13.95
N PRO A 24 -33.55 -27.18 14.50
CA PRO A 24 -33.49 -25.95 13.72
C PRO A 24 -32.04 -25.67 13.32
N ALA A 25 -31.69 -25.88 12.05
CA ALA A 25 -30.54 -25.18 11.49
C ALA A 25 -30.82 -23.67 11.60
N PRO A 26 -29.94 -22.90 12.27
CA PRO A 26 -30.25 -21.51 12.60
C PRO A 26 -30.43 -20.69 11.32
N ALA A 27 -31.46 -19.85 11.37
CA ALA A 27 -31.78 -18.83 10.39
C ALA A 27 -30.51 -18.20 9.84
N GLY A 28 -30.39 -18.23 8.51
CA GLY A 28 -29.34 -17.54 7.79
C GLY A 28 -29.25 -16.11 8.30
N VAL A 29 -28.17 -15.82 9.02
CA VAL A 29 -27.73 -14.46 9.28
C VAL A 29 -27.40 -13.90 7.90
N VAL A 30 -28.37 -13.20 7.31
CA VAL A 30 -28.06 -12.27 6.23
C VAL A 30 -27.19 -11.21 6.89
N ALA A 31 -25.88 -11.39 6.82
CA ALA A 31 -24.91 -10.42 7.26
C ALA A 31 -25.20 -9.14 6.48
N LYS A 32 -25.96 -8.24 7.09
CA LYS A 32 -26.19 -6.90 6.58
C LYS A 32 -24.82 -6.25 6.59
N ALA A 33 -24.20 -6.16 5.41
CA ALA A 33 -22.91 -5.51 5.23
C ALA A 33 -23.01 -4.15 5.92
N ILE A 34 -22.28 -4.00 7.03
CA ILE A 34 -22.15 -2.73 7.72
C ILE A 34 -21.37 -1.86 6.75
N VAL A 35 -22.08 -1.02 6.00
CA VAL A 35 -21.46 0.03 5.20
C VAL A 35 -20.97 1.06 6.21
N THR A 36 -19.77 0.84 6.71
CA THR A 36 -19.14 1.77 7.65
C THR A 36 -18.84 3.07 6.90
N SER A 37 -19.35 4.19 7.38
CA SER A 37 -19.17 5.52 6.76
C SER A 37 -17.79 6.13 7.05
N ASP A 38 -17.03 5.53 7.97
CA ASP A 38 -15.69 6.00 8.34
C ASP A 38 -14.69 5.69 7.21
N PRO A 39 -14.05 6.71 6.62
CA PRO A 39 -13.07 6.53 5.54
C PRO A 39 -11.92 5.58 5.91
N LEU A 40 -11.49 5.58 7.18
CA LEU A 40 -10.40 4.70 7.63
C LEU A 40 -10.85 3.24 7.69
N VAL A 41 -12.09 3.00 8.14
CA VAL A 41 -12.65 1.64 8.17
C VAL A 41 -12.87 1.14 6.74
N ARG A 42 -13.40 1.97 5.83
CA ARG A 42 -13.57 1.58 4.42
C ARG A 42 -12.26 1.26 3.74
N LEU A 43 -11.19 1.97 4.07
CA LEU A 43 -9.87 1.67 3.54
C LEU A 43 -9.32 0.35 4.11
N HIS A 44 -9.47 0.13 5.41
CA HIS A 44 -9.05 -1.11 6.04
C HIS A 44 -9.79 -2.31 5.41
N ASP A 45 -11.11 -2.21 5.27
CA ASP A 45 -11.93 -3.22 4.60
C ASP A 45 -11.48 -3.44 3.14
N ALA A 46 -11.12 -2.36 2.42
CA ALA A 46 -10.63 -2.46 1.05
C ALA A 46 -9.27 -3.19 0.96
N VAL A 47 -8.36 -2.93 1.91
CA VAL A 47 -7.07 -3.59 2.02
C VAL A 47 -7.25 -5.07 2.39
N GLU A 48 -8.11 -5.37 3.35
CA GLU A 48 -8.41 -6.75 3.77
C GLU A 48 -9.06 -7.55 2.65
N ASN A 49 -10.08 -6.99 1.99
CA ASN A 49 -10.70 -7.61 0.82
C ASN A 49 -9.70 -7.81 -0.32
N ALA A 50 -8.84 -6.84 -0.60
CA ALA A 50 -7.79 -6.97 -1.60
C ALA A 50 -6.78 -8.06 -1.23
N THR A 51 -6.43 -8.18 0.05
CA THR A 51 -5.52 -9.19 0.57
C THR A 51 -6.11 -10.59 0.34
N HIS A 52 -7.33 -10.85 0.79
CA HIS A 52 -7.98 -12.16 0.59
C HIS A 52 -8.22 -12.50 -0.88
N ARG A 53 -8.47 -11.48 -1.72
CA ARG A 53 -8.73 -11.70 -3.16
C ARG A 53 -7.47 -11.96 -3.98
N HIS A 54 -6.37 -11.27 -3.68
CA HIS A 54 -5.20 -11.23 -4.56
C HIS A 54 -3.98 -11.96 -4.02
N VAL A 55 -3.89 -12.18 -2.70
CA VAL A 55 -2.69 -12.76 -2.09
C VAL A 55 -2.87 -14.27 -1.88
N PRO A 56 -2.05 -15.11 -2.52
CA PRO A 56 -2.10 -16.56 -2.31
C PRO A 56 -1.87 -16.92 -0.85
N GLY A 57 -2.72 -17.78 -0.29
CA GLY A 57 -2.63 -18.22 1.10
C GLY A 57 -3.18 -17.25 2.14
N ALA A 58 -3.68 -16.07 1.75
CA ALA A 58 -4.36 -15.16 2.66
C ALA A 58 -5.77 -15.64 3.05
N SER A 59 -6.44 -16.39 2.17
CA SER A 59 -7.74 -16.99 2.47
C SER A 59 -7.61 -18.09 3.52
N GLY A 60 -8.19 -17.87 4.70
CA GLY A 60 -8.10 -18.78 5.85
C GLY A 60 -6.89 -18.55 6.77
N SER A 61 -6.06 -17.55 6.48
CA SER A 61 -4.98 -17.09 7.37
C SER A 61 -5.40 -15.83 8.12
N ASN A 62 -4.85 -15.63 9.31
CA ASN A 62 -5.09 -14.43 10.09
C ASN A 62 -4.14 -13.33 9.57
N TRP A 63 -4.70 -12.39 8.80
CA TRP A 63 -4.03 -11.18 8.38
C TRP A 63 -4.03 -10.16 9.52
N VAL A 64 -2.86 -9.67 9.89
CA VAL A 64 -2.70 -8.58 10.85
C VAL A 64 -2.07 -7.39 10.15
N LEU A 65 -2.87 -6.35 9.93
CA LEU A 65 -2.42 -5.09 9.39
C LEU A 65 -1.60 -4.34 10.44
N HIS A 66 -0.37 -3.94 10.10
CA HIS A 66 0.50 -3.16 11.00
C HIS A 66 0.52 -1.68 10.65
N ARG A 67 0.52 -1.34 9.35
CA ARG A 67 0.64 0.03 8.88
C ARG A 67 0.01 0.21 7.51
N VAL A 68 -0.61 1.38 7.31
CA VAL A 68 -1.15 1.84 6.02
C VAL A 68 -0.65 3.26 5.78
N ASP A 69 0.08 3.44 4.69
CA ASP A 69 0.48 4.76 4.19
C ASP A 69 -0.36 5.11 2.96
N ARG A 70 -0.64 6.41 2.80
CA ARG A 70 -1.48 6.96 1.72
C ARG A 70 -0.82 8.15 1.07
N SER A 71 -0.94 8.28 -0.25
CA SER A 71 -0.66 9.53 -0.94
C SER A 71 -1.84 10.50 -0.84
N GLU A 72 -1.60 11.76 -1.17
CA GLU A 72 -2.68 12.67 -1.51
C GLU A 72 -3.45 12.15 -2.75
N PRO A 73 -4.76 12.44 -2.86
CA PRO A 73 -5.55 12.06 -4.02
C PRO A 73 -5.03 12.74 -5.29
N GLY A 74 -4.84 11.96 -6.37
CA GLY A 74 -4.50 12.50 -7.68
C GLY A 74 -5.65 13.26 -8.34
N ILE A 75 -5.42 13.76 -9.57
CA ILE A 75 -6.43 14.48 -10.39
C ILE A 75 -7.67 13.59 -10.67
N ASP A 76 -7.49 12.27 -10.66
CA ASP A 76 -8.54 11.27 -10.82
C ASP A 76 -9.23 10.87 -9.51
N GLY A 77 -8.88 11.52 -8.39
CA GLY A 77 -9.46 11.30 -7.07
C GLY A 77 -9.05 9.98 -6.41
N ARG A 78 -8.05 9.27 -6.94
CA ARG A 78 -7.55 8.02 -6.37
C ARG A 78 -6.31 8.25 -5.52
N GLU A 79 -6.24 7.55 -4.41
CA GLU A 79 -5.11 7.59 -3.48
C GLU A 79 -4.22 6.37 -3.71
N PHE A 80 -2.91 6.55 -3.80
CA PHE A 80 -1.98 5.41 -3.77
C PHE A 80 -1.83 4.94 -2.33
N VAL A 81 -1.98 3.63 -2.12
CA VAL A 81 -1.97 3.02 -0.79
C VAL A 81 -0.88 1.97 -0.71
N VAL A 82 -0.15 1.99 0.40
CA VAL A 82 0.81 0.96 0.80
C VAL A 82 0.38 0.38 2.14
N ALA A 83 -0.07 -0.87 2.15
CA ALA A 83 -0.41 -1.60 3.34
C ALA A 83 0.69 -2.63 3.67
N THR A 84 1.14 -2.66 4.92
CA THR A 84 2.10 -3.65 5.42
C THR A 84 1.54 -4.37 6.63
N GLY A 85 1.83 -5.67 6.71
CA GLY A 85 1.35 -6.50 7.81
C GLY A 85 1.92 -7.91 7.73
N VAL A 86 1.31 -8.81 8.48
CA VAL A 86 1.75 -10.21 8.59
C VAL A 86 0.59 -11.14 8.32
N ILE A 87 0.84 -12.16 7.50
CA ILE A 87 -0.04 -13.33 7.37
C ILE A 87 0.46 -14.36 8.36
N THR A 88 -0.40 -14.69 9.33
CA THR A 88 -0.16 -15.74 10.31
C THR A 88 -0.97 -16.98 9.94
N THR A 89 -0.30 -18.11 9.81
CA THR A 89 -0.90 -19.39 9.43
C THR A 89 -0.51 -20.44 10.48
N ALA A 90 -1.48 -21.15 11.02
CA ALA A 90 -1.24 -22.13 12.08
C ALA A 90 -0.23 -23.20 11.63
N GLY A 91 0.86 -23.37 12.39
CA GLY A 91 1.90 -24.36 12.09
C GLY A 91 2.90 -23.95 11.01
N ALA A 92 2.83 -22.72 10.50
CA ALA A 92 3.79 -22.15 9.56
C ALA A 92 4.43 -20.88 10.14
N PRO A 93 5.65 -20.51 9.71
CA PRO A 93 6.24 -19.24 10.10
C PRO A 93 5.42 -18.08 9.54
N ASP A 94 5.36 -17.01 10.31
CA ASP A 94 4.75 -15.75 9.89
C ASP A 94 5.33 -15.29 8.55
N THR A 95 4.48 -14.69 7.72
CA THR A 95 4.90 -14.15 6.42
C THR A 95 4.63 -12.66 6.40
N ARG A 96 5.70 -11.86 6.28
CA ARG A 96 5.56 -10.41 6.09
C ARG A 96 5.01 -10.15 4.69
N MET A 97 4.05 -9.24 4.61
CA MET A 97 3.41 -8.84 3.36
C MET A 97 3.42 -7.33 3.21
N ARG A 98 3.73 -6.88 1.99
CA ARG A 98 3.48 -5.51 1.53
C ARG A 98 2.53 -5.54 0.35
N LEU A 99 1.44 -4.82 0.45
CA LEU A 99 0.39 -4.70 -0.56
C LEU A 99 0.29 -3.25 -1.01
N THR A 100 0.26 -3.02 -2.32
CA THR A 100 0.17 -1.69 -2.93
C THR A 100 -0.99 -1.63 -3.91
N GLY A 101 -1.67 -0.49 -4.01
CA GLY A 101 -2.73 -0.30 -5.00
C GLY A 101 -3.28 1.12 -4.99
N PHE A 102 -4.26 1.37 -5.85
CA PHE A 102 -4.98 2.65 -5.91
C PHE A 102 -6.35 2.51 -5.26
N TYR A 103 -6.58 3.27 -4.19
CA TYR A 103 -7.83 3.34 -3.48
C TYR A 103 -8.74 4.39 -4.11
N ASP A 104 -9.99 3.99 -4.35
CA ASP A 104 -11.06 4.88 -4.78
C ASP A 104 -12.07 5.00 -3.64
N ALA A 105 -12.12 6.19 -3.02
CA ALA A 105 -13.01 6.49 -1.89
C ALA A 105 -14.51 6.43 -2.27
N THR A 106 -14.82 6.63 -3.54
CA THR A 106 -16.20 6.56 -4.06
C THR A 106 -16.68 5.12 -4.04
N THR A 107 -15.89 4.23 -4.64
CA THR A 107 -16.25 2.80 -4.73
C THR A 107 -15.87 2.01 -3.48
N GLY A 108 -14.98 2.54 -2.64
CA GLY A 108 -14.42 1.85 -1.47
C GLY A 108 -13.57 0.64 -1.85
N LYS A 109 -12.91 0.67 -3.01
CA LYS A 109 -12.18 -0.47 -3.56
C LYS A 109 -10.73 -0.11 -3.84
N LEU A 110 -9.87 -1.12 -3.71
CA LEU A 110 -8.48 -1.06 -4.13
C LEU A 110 -8.33 -1.67 -5.53
N ALA A 111 -7.72 -0.94 -6.45
CA ALA A 111 -7.47 -1.34 -7.83
C ALA A 111 -5.97 -1.45 -8.13
N ARG A 112 -5.62 -2.18 -9.20
CA ARG A 112 -4.23 -2.41 -9.64
C ARG A 112 -3.32 -2.90 -8.50
N VAL A 113 -3.85 -3.87 -7.75
CA VAL A 113 -3.19 -4.40 -6.56
C VAL A 113 -1.93 -5.18 -6.95
N SER A 114 -0.83 -4.88 -6.28
CA SER A 114 0.42 -5.64 -6.33
C SER A 114 0.84 -6.01 -4.91
N TYR A 115 1.53 -7.14 -4.74
CA TYR A 115 1.95 -7.60 -3.42
C TYR A 115 3.35 -8.21 -3.45
N ARG A 116 4.01 -8.22 -2.28
CA ARG A 116 5.27 -8.91 -2.03
C ARG A 116 5.19 -9.67 -0.72
N LEU A 117 5.59 -10.95 -0.75
CA LEU A 117 5.67 -11.83 0.43
C LEU A 117 7.13 -12.08 0.80
N GLN A 118 7.42 -12.09 2.09
CA GLN A 118 8.75 -12.40 2.63
C GLN A 118 8.61 -13.30 3.86
N PRO A 119 9.34 -14.44 3.94
CA PRO A 119 9.32 -15.28 5.13
C PRO A 119 9.80 -14.49 6.36
N ALA A 120 9.05 -14.52 7.45
CA ALA A 120 9.57 -14.05 8.74
C ALA A 120 10.46 -15.16 9.30
N ALA A 121 11.75 -15.12 8.96
CA ALA A 121 12.71 -16.10 9.49
C ALA A 121 12.80 -15.99 11.03
N PRO A 122 12.93 -17.11 11.76
CA PRO A 122 13.34 -17.08 13.16
C PRO A 122 14.84 -16.83 13.18
N THR A 123 15.24 -15.57 13.21
CA THR A 123 16.63 -15.20 13.47
C THR A 123 16.57 -13.99 14.37
N ALA A 124 17.21 -14.12 15.53
CA ALA A 124 17.39 -13.03 16.48
C ALA A 124 17.70 -11.76 15.70
N LEU A 125 16.76 -10.81 15.74
CA LEU A 125 16.96 -9.47 15.25
C LEU A 125 18.07 -8.88 16.13
N ALA A 126 19.31 -8.90 15.62
CA ALA A 126 20.13 -7.72 15.81
C ALA A 126 19.23 -6.55 15.38
N PRO A 127 19.07 -5.49 16.19
CA PRO A 127 18.19 -4.39 15.84
C PRO A 127 18.62 -3.89 14.46
N GLU A 128 17.85 -4.20 13.41
CA GLU A 128 17.96 -3.49 12.16
C GLU A 128 17.63 -2.06 12.54
N THR A 129 18.67 -1.25 12.68
CA THR A 129 18.54 0.21 12.71
C THR A 129 17.58 0.55 11.58
N ASP A 130 16.49 1.29 11.83
CA ASP A 130 15.41 1.57 10.85
C ASP A 130 15.92 2.28 9.57
N TRP A 131 16.67 1.57 8.73
CA TRP A 131 17.29 2.08 7.54
C TRP A 131 16.34 1.78 6.38
N SER A 132 15.81 2.84 5.77
CA SER A 132 15.06 2.74 4.52
C SER A 132 15.82 3.50 3.44
N VAL A 133 15.83 2.97 2.21
CA VAL A 133 16.47 3.62 1.05
C VAL A 133 15.89 5.03 0.87
N GLN A 134 14.58 5.17 1.05
CA GLN A 134 13.88 6.46 1.09
C GLN A 134 14.52 7.43 2.09
N LEU A 135 14.69 7.03 3.35
CA LEU A 135 15.28 7.87 4.40
C LEU A 135 16.76 8.17 4.12
N ALA A 136 17.49 7.20 3.57
CA ALA A 136 18.90 7.36 3.22
C ALA A 136 19.08 8.38 2.08
N VAL A 137 18.29 8.28 1.02
CA VAL A 137 18.28 9.25 -0.09
C VAL A 137 17.85 10.63 0.40
N GLN A 138 16.82 10.72 1.25
CA GLN A 138 16.37 12.00 1.80
C GLN A 138 17.43 12.65 2.70
N ARG A 139 18.13 11.87 3.52
CA ARG A 139 19.27 12.36 4.30
C ARG A 139 20.43 12.79 3.39
N ALA A 140 20.69 12.05 2.31
CA ALA A 140 21.72 12.40 1.36
C ALA A 140 21.40 13.75 0.69
N PHE A 141 20.18 13.96 0.20
CA PHE A 141 19.73 15.25 -0.33
C PHE A 141 19.90 16.39 0.67
N ALA A 142 19.54 16.19 1.94
CA ALA A 142 19.73 17.21 2.98
C ALA A 142 21.21 17.55 3.25
N GLN A 143 22.15 16.66 2.90
CA GLN A 143 23.59 16.93 3.01
C GLN A 143 24.14 17.67 1.78
N VAL A 144 23.66 17.36 0.57
CA VAL A 144 24.13 18.03 -0.67
C VAL A 144 23.45 19.38 -0.91
N LEU A 145 22.22 19.55 -0.43
CA LEU A 145 21.43 20.79 -0.57
C LEU A 145 21.07 21.37 0.81
N PRO A 146 22.06 21.81 1.62
CA PRO A 146 21.84 22.21 3.01
C PRO A 146 21.01 23.49 3.16
N ASP A 147 21.02 24.36 2.16
CA ASP A 147 20.27 25.63 2.16
C ASP A 147 18.83 25.47 1.65
N GLN A 148 18.45 24.25 1.24
CA GLN A 148 17.12 23.94 0.73
C GLN A 148 16.39 22.99 1.68
N THR A 149 15.07 22.88 1.54
CA THR A 149 14.26 21.84 2.20
C THR A 149 13.84 20.77 1.20
N PRO A 150 14.76 19.90 0.74
CA PRO A 150 14.44 18.87 -0.24
C PRO A 150 13.48 17.84 0.35
N SER A 151 12.42 17.54 -0.39
CA SER A 151 11.61 16.34 -0.20
C SER A 151 11.85 15.41 -1.37
N PHE A 152 11.88 14.11 -1.11
CA PHE A 152 12.06 13.09 -2.13
C PHE A 152 11.03 11.99 -1.91
N ALA A 153 10.49 11.42 -2.97
CA ALA A 153 9.61 10.26 -2.94
C ALA A 153 10.18 9.20 -3.87
N LEU A 154 10.66 8.10 -3.29
CA LEU A 154 11.24 6.98 -4.01
C LEU A 154 10.17 6.26 -4.84
N ASP A 155 10.44 6.15 -6.14
CA ASP A 155 9.62 5.38 -7.07
C ASP A 155 10.18 3.96 -7.21
N SER A 156 11.47 3.87 -7.59
CA SER A 156 12.14 2.58 -7.77
C SER A 156 13.60 2.64 -7.33
N ALA A 157 14.13 1.52 -6.86
CA ALA A 157 15.55 1.35 -6.60
C ALA A 157 15.93 -0.11 -6.76
N GLN A 158 17.07 -0.34 -7.42
CA GLN A 158 17.74 -1.61 -7.48
C GLN A 158 18.97 -1.56 -6.58
N SER A 159 19.33 -2.69 -5.97
CA SER A 159 20.48 -2.76 -5.08
C SER A 159 21.51 -3.76 -5.59
N SER A 160 22.78 -3.37 -5.59
CA SER A 160 23.93 -4.23 -5.83
C SER A 160 24.85 -4.24 -4.60
N ARG A 161 25.65 -5.30 -4.45
CA ARG A 161 26.67 -5.37 -3.39
C ARG A 161 27.94 -4.70 -3.89
N VAL A 162 28.58 -3.93 -3.02
CA VAL A 162 29.89 -3.31 -3.28
C VAL A 162 30.97 -4.09 -2.55
N GLU A 163 32.17 -4.11 -3.12
CA GLU A 163 33.35 -4.67 -2.48
C GLU A 163 33.57 -4.00 -1.10
N GLY A 164 33.86 -4.80 -0.07
CA GLY A 164 33.92 -4.32 1.33
C GLY A 164 32.59 -4.40 2.11
N GLY A 165 31.54 -4.98 1.53
CA GLY A 165 30.30 -5.31 2.25
C GLY A 165 29.26 -4.18 2.28
N GLY A 166 29.50 -3.10 1.53
CA GLY A 166 28.53 -2.03 1.31
C GLY A 166 27.43 -2.40 0.31
N ARG A 167 26.51 -1.46 0.10
CA ARG A 167 25.40 -1.57 -0.87
C ARG A 167 25.34 -0.33 -1.73
N ARG A 168 25.25 -0.53 -3.03
CA ARG A 168 24.94 0.52 -4.00
C ARG A 168 23.48 0.41 -4.39
N PHE A 169 22.82 1.54 -4.49
CA PHE A 169 21.44 1.68 -4.90
C PHE A 169 21.38 2.60 -6.11
N GLU A 170 20.81 2.11 -7.19
CA GLU A 170 20.54 2.90 -8.39
C GLU A 170 19.03 2.96 -8.55
N GLY A 171 18.49 4.16 -8.67
CA GLY A 171 17.04 4.33 -8.59
C GLY A 171 16.54 5.65 -9.14
N SER A 172 15.24 5.83 -8.98
CA SER A 172 14.53 7.02 -9.40
C SER A 172 13.42 7.39 -8.41
N GLY A 173 13.03 8.66 -8.46
CA GLY A 173 11.92 9.17 -7.69
C GLY A 173 11.55 10.59 -8.10
N ILE A 174 10.68 11.19 -7.31
CA ILE A 174 10.26 12.58 -7.47
C ILE A 174 10.88 13.39 -6.34
N GLY A 175 11.62 14.43 -6.70
CA GLY A 175 12.17 15.39 -5.76
C GLY A 175 11.50 16.74 -5.88
N THR A 176 11.36 17.44 -4.76
CA THR A 176 10.92 18.84 -4.71
C THR A 176 11.96 19.63 -3.94
N TRP A 177 12.55 20.62 -4.57
CA TRP A 177 13.49 21.57 -3.99
C TRP A 177 13.48 22.83 -4.85
N ASP A 178 13.75 24.00 -4.26
CA ASP A 178 13.54 25.33 -4.86
C ASP A 178 12.12 25.58 -5.43
N ASN A 179 11.34 26.43 -4.76
CA ASN A 179 10.02 26.90 -5.21
C ASN A 179 8.95 25.81 -5.47
N ASN A 180 9.07 24.62 -4.88
CA ASN A 180 8.08 23.53 -4.88
C ASN A 180 7.82 22.81 -6.21
N ASP A 181 8.65 22.98 -7.24
CA ASP A 181 8.47 22.22 -8.47
C ASP A 181 8.90 20.74 -8.27
N ALA A 182 7.96 19.83 -8.53
CA ALA A 182 8.23 18.39 -8.51
C ALA A 182 8.98 17.98 -9.78
N ARG A 183 10.16 17.37 -9.60
CA ARG A 183 11.05 16.96 -10.69
C ARG A 183 11.34 15.47 -10.60
N PHE A 184 11.44 14.82 -11.76
CA PHE A 184 11.98 13.47 -11.81
C PHE A 184 13.47 13.51 -11.49
N VAL A 185 13.92 12.54 -10.69
CA VAL A 185 15.31 12.45 -10.25
C VAL A 185 15.75 11.01 -10.37
N SER A 186 16.85 10.77 -11.08
CA SER A 186 17.61 9.53 -10.93
C SER A 186 18.72 9.74 -9.91
N PHE A 187 19.05 8.69 -9.16
CA PHE A 187 20.11 8.75 -8.15
C PHE A 187 20.96 7.48 -8.14
N GLU A 188 22.20 7.66 -7.70
CA GLU A 188 23.08 6.60 -7.25
C GLU A 188 23.45 6.87 -5.78
N LEU A 189 23.25 5.88 -4.92
CA LEU A 189 23.52 5.96 -3.49
C LEU A 189 24.39 4.77 -3.07
N THR A 190 25.57 5.03 -2.55
CA THR A 190 26.44 4.01 -1.94
C THR A 190 26.42 4.14 -0.43
N LEU A 191 26.07 3.06 0.24
CA LEU A 191 26.11 2.92 1.70
C LEU A 191 27.21 1.94 2.13
N SER A 192 27.87 2.23 3.25
CA SER A 192 28.84 1.33 3.87
C SER A 192 28.15 0.08 4.44
N ALA A 193 28.93 -0.91 4.87
CA ALA A 193 28.39 -2.09 5.57
C ALA A 193 27.62 -1.75 6.86
N ARG A 194 27.85 -0.54 7.41
CA ARG A 194 27.16 -0.01 8.59
C ARG A 194 25.96 0.88 8.25
N GLY A 195 25.64 1.05 6.96
CA GLY A 195 24.56 1.92 6.50
C GLY A 195 24.90 3.42 6.51
N GLU A 196 26.18 3.76 6.63
CA GLU A 196 26.64 5.15 6.54
C GLU A 196 26.72 5.59 5.08
N LEU A 197 26.43 6.85 4.80
CA LEU A 197 26.55 7.41 3.46
C LEU A 197 28.03 7.43 3.04
N VAL A 198 28.35 6.78 1.92
CA VAL A 198 29.69 6.77 1.32
C VAL A 198 29.73 7.70 0.11
N GLU A 199 28.73 7.60 -0.76
CA GLU A 199 28.65 8.36 -2.00
C GLU A 199 27.18 8.57 -2.36
N PHE A 200 26.86 9.75 -2.91
CA PHE A 200 25.54 10.05 -3.43
C PHE A 200 25.66 10.98 -4.63
N ASP A 201 25.04 10.59 -5.73
CA ASP A 201 24.93 11.37 -6.95
C ASP A 201 23.48 11.36 -7.44
N TYR A 202 23.05 12.43 -8.11
CA TYR A 202 21.70 12.54 -8.65
C TYR A 202 21.66 13.40 -9.92
N SER A 203 20.71 13.09 -10.79
CA SER A 203 20.47 13.88 -12.00
C SER A 203 18.99 14.13 -12.21
N THR A 204 18.66 15.32 -12.72
CA THR A 204 17.31 15.68 -13.17
C THR A 204 17.32 15.84 -14.69
N PRO A 205 16.43 15.18 -15.43
CA PRO A 205 16.29 15.44 -16.86
C PRO A 205 15.85 16.90 -17.03
N GLY A 206 16.69 17.70 -17.69
CA GLY A 206 16.39 19.10 -17.98
C GLY A 206 15.16 19.22 -18.89
N LEU A 207 14.30 20.20 -18.61
CA LEU A 207 13.37 20.72 -19.60
C LEU A 207 14.19 21.47 -20.66
N GLY A 208 14.77 20.72 -21.60
CA GLY A 208 15.40 21.22 -22.82
C GLY A 208 16.50 22.27 -22.65
N GLU A 209 17.75 21.82 -22.59
CA GLU A 209 18.87 22.50 -23.24
C GLU A 209 19.65 21.43 -24.03
N ASP A 210 19.43 21.41 -25.35
CA ASP A 210 20.38 21.09 -26.42
C ASP A 210 21.53 20.14 -26.06
N ALA A 211 21.56 18.88 -26.53
CA ALA A 211 21.94 18.57 -27.91
C ALA A 211 22.90 19.60 -28.51
N GLU A 212 24.17 19.60 -28.06
CA GLU A 212 25.40 20.00 -28.78
C GLU A 212 26.38 20.75 -27.83
N TYR A 213 27.38 20.04 -27.31
CA TYR A 213 28.74 20.59 -27.30
C TYR A 213 29.72 19.52 -27.73
N VAL A 214 30.40 19.86 -28.81
CA VAL A 214 31.37 19.10 -29.59
C VAL A 214 32.65 18.83 -28.79
N ALA A 215 33.34 17.80 -29.23
CA ALA A 215 34.69 17.35 -28.92
C ALA A 215 35.75 18.41 -28.61
N GLU A 216 36.83 17.89 -28.01
CA GLU A 216 38.18 18.46 -27.84
C GLU A 216 38.35 19.40 -26.64
N HIS A 217 39.10 18.96 -25.62
CA HIS A 217 40.53 19.30 -25.40
C HIS A 217 41.19 18.19 -24.56
#